data_AF-T0RCL7-F1
#
_entry.id   AF-T0RCL7-F1
#
_cell.length_a   1.000
_cell.length_b   1.000
_cell.length_c   1.000
_cell.angle_alpha   90.00
_cell.angle_beta   90.00
_cell.angle_gamma   90.00
#
_symmetry.space_group_name_H-M   'P 1'
#
loop_
_entity.id
_entity.type
_entity.pdbx_description
1 polymer ?
#
loop_
_entity_poly.entity_id
_entity_poly.type
_entity_poly.pdbx_seq_one_letter_code
_entity_poly.pdbx_strand_id
1 'polypeptide(L)'
;MNSFKILGMSGDKETTPIYIKAYLDLFGYISQKRIEKKDTDFKEIHAHLIAVLTTGVLMWTYALIAVFTISNPLAGYVGIVASSIHLLSPLLFRHTKNTFFICSLMLGVGVIHQSTFSFYSGGFNSMIIIWFSVIPLLAGLIAGKRAALVWGAIVFIVASVFLFLELTGFDYPYLISSKGEILARSVIVFGYILLSTVLIFGFLHMSHQYQESIKSERDRVINLVRVLSHDLSNPLLIIENYIKRILRKSESEDILRYAQKVNHSVEAMKDIAGSVRNMQALSEGKYKLNIKPTSLNECISYIKFLLEDSLDEKEVVISYDYHKNRDTYIYVDPVVFKNQVLANILSNAIKFSERGG
;
A
#
# COMPACT_ATOMS: atom_id res chain seq x y z
N MET A 1 -16.02 20.68 1.58
CA MET A 1 -14.78 20.12 2.20
C MET A 1 -13.60 20.89 1.61
N ASN A 2 -12.79 21.57 2.41
CA ASN A 2 -11.75 22.50 1.93
C ASN A 2 -10.71 21.74 1.08
N SER A 3 -10.45 22.15 -0.17
CA SER A 3 -9.50 21.51 -1.10
C SER A 3 -8.11 21.31 -0.50
N PHE A 4 -7.70 22.23 0.38
CA PHE A 4 -6.49 22.13 1.21
C PHE A 4 -6.46 20.88 2.12
N LYS A 5 -7.58 20.54 2.77
CA LYS A 5 -7.68 19.33 3.62
C LYS A 5 -7.62 18.05 2.80
N ILE A 6 -8.10 18.06 1.56
CA ILE A 6 -8.12 16.89 0.67
C ILE A 6 -6.71 16.55 0.18
N LEU A 7 -5.85 17.56 0.01
CA LEU A 7 -4.48 17.41 -0.46
C LEU A 7 -3.43 17.40 0.66
N GLY A 8 -3.85 17.31 1.93
CA GLY A 8 -2.93 17.28 3.07
C GLY A 8 -2.14 18.57 3.28
N MET A 9 -2.52 19.68 2.63
CA MET A 9 -1.86 20.97 2.79
C MET A 9 -2.46 21.71 3.99
N SER A 10 -1.72 21.77 5.10
CA SER A 10 -2.10 22.44 6.35
C SER A 10 -1.72 23.92 6.40
N GLY A 11 -1.46 24.56 5.25
CA GLY A 11 -0.96 25.94 5.17
C GLY A 11 -2.06 27.00 5.31
N ASP A 12 -1.69 28.13 5.90
CA ASP A 12 -2.53 29.32 5.99
C ASP A 12 -2.79 29.91 4.59
N LYS A 13 -4.04 30.31 4.31
CA LYS A 13 -4.46 30.72 2.95
C LYS A 13 -3.74 31.99 2.47
N GLU A 14 -3.24 32.82 3.38
CA GLU A 14 -2.61 34.11 3.06
C GLU A 14 -1.15 33.98 2.62
N THR A 15 -0.44 32.92 3.00
CA THR A 15 0.99 32.72 2.66
C THR A 15 1.20 31.76 1.48
N THR A 16 0.12 31.21 0.92
CA THR A 16 0.20 30.24 -0.18
C THR A 16 0.54 30.94 -1.51
N PRO A 17 1.60 30.52 -2.23
CA PRO A 17 1.97 31.10 -3.52
C PRO A 17 0.82 31.08 -4.54
N ILE A 18 0.74 32.11 -5.39
CA ILE A 18 -0.33 32.30 -6.39
C ILE A 18 -0.51 31.07 -7.30
N TYR A 19 0.59 30.43 -7.73
CA TYR A 19 0.52 29.25 -8.60
C TYR A 19 -0.08 28.03 -7.90
N ILE A 20 0.15 27.88 -6.59
CA ILE A 20 -0.48 26.82 -5.78
C ILE A 20 -1.97 27.10 -5.64
N LYS A 21 -2.35 28.37 -5.42
CA LYS A 21 -3.77 28.75 -5.35
C LYS A 21 -4.50 28.48 -6.66
N ALA A 22 -3.92 28.87 -7.80
CA ALA A 22 -4.47 28.59 -9.12
C ALA A 22 -4.63 27.08 -9.39
N TYR A 23 -3.63 26.28 -8.99
CA TYR A 23 -3.70 24.82 -9.07
C TYR A 23 -4.86 24.26 -8.24
N LEU A 24 -4.99 24.70 -6.99
CA LEU A 24 -6.03 24.24 -6.07
C LEU A 24 -7.43 24.64 -6.52
N ASP A 25 -7.59 25.84 -7.08
CA ASP A 25 -8.85 26.32 -7.64
C ASP A 25 -9.25 25.49 -8.86
N LEU A 26 -8.30 25.22 -9.77
CA LEU A 26 -8.53 24.35 -10.93
C LEU A 26 -8.86 22.92 -10.50
N PHE A 27 -8.09 22.33 -9.58
CA PHE A 27 -8.34 21.00 -9.04
C PHE A 27 -9.72 20.93 -8.37
N GLY A 28 -10.07 21.93 -7.56
CA GLY A 28 -11.38 22.04 -6.92
C GLY A 28 -12.51 22.09 -7.95
N TYR A 29 -12.35 22.92 -8.98
CA TYR A 29 -13.30 23.01 -10.08
C TYR A 29 -13.47 21.68 -10.83
N ILE A 30 -12.37 21.00 -11.17
CA ILE A 30 -12.41 19.72 -11.90
C ILE A 30 -13.06 18.62 -11.05
N SER A 31 -12.65 18.52 -9.79
CA SER A 31 -13.03 17.42 -8.90
C SER A 31 -14.41 17.56 -8.29
N GLN A 32 -14.98 18.78 -8.19
CA GLN A 32 -16.22 19.08 -7.44
C GLN A 32 -17.34 18.04 -7.62
N LYS A 33 -17.72 17.75 -8.86
CA LYS A 33 -18.82 16.80 -9.18
C LYS A 33 -18.51 15.37 -8.74
N ARG A 34 -17.23 14.98 -8.71
CA ARG A 34 -16.77 13.66 -8.23
C ARG A 34 -16.72 13.62 -6.71
N ILE A 35 -16.35 14.73 -6.05
CA ILE A 35 -16.38 14.88 -4.59
C ILE A 35 -17.79 14.64 -4.06
N GLU A 36 -18.77 15.33 -4.67
CA GLU A 36 -20.18 15.25 -4.30
C GLU A 36 -20.72 13.82 -4.43
N LYS A 37 -20.24 13.07 -5.44
CA LYS A 37 -20.66 11.69 -5.72
C LYS A 37 -19.84 10.61 -5.01
N LYS A 38 -18.68 10.96 -4.43
CA LYS A 38 -17.72 10.03 -3.80
C LYS A 38 -17.36 8.81 -4.68
N ASP A 39 -17.25 9.02 -5.99
CA ASP A 39 -17.17 7.93 -6.97
C ASP A 39 -15.81 7.79 -7.68
N THR A 40 -14.85 8.65 -7.35
CA THR A 40 -13.50 8.68 -7.95
C THR A 40 -12.46 9.00 -6.87
N ASP A 41 -11.27 8.39 -6.93
CA ASP A 41 -10.16 8.72 -6.03
C ASP A 41 -9.55 10.08 -6.42
N PHE A 42 -9.38 10.96 -5.44
CA PHE A 42 -8.72 12.25 -5.59
C PHE A 42 -7.30 12.14 -6.13
N LYS A 43 -6.61 11.06 -5.77
CA LYS A 43 -5.24 10.80 -6.20
C LYS A 43 -5.16 10.63 -7.72
N GLU A 44 -6.15 10.00 -8.34
CA GLU A 44 -6.20 9.81 -9.79
C GLU A 44 -6.38 11.15 -10.52
N ILE A 45 -7.29 12.01 -10.05
CA ILE A 45 -7.52 13.34 -10.62
C ILE A 45 -6.26 14.21 -10.46
N HIS A 46 -5.63 14.14 -9.28
CA HIS A 46 -4.42 14.90 -8.97
C HIS A 46 -3.23 14.45 -9.83
N ALA A 47 -3.01 13.15 -9.94
CA ALA A 47 -1.96 12.58 -10.80
C ALA A 47 -2.17 12.95 -12.27
N HIS A 48 -3.41 12.87 -12.77
CA HIS A 48 -3.74 13.27 -14.14
C HIS A 48 -3.47 14.75 -14.37
N LEU A 49 -3.88 15.62 -13.44
CA LEU A 49 -3.68 17.06 -13.58
C LEU A 49 -2.19 17.44 -13.57
N ILE A 50 -1.40 16.86 -12.68
CA ILE A 50 0.07 17.05 -12.67
C ILE A 50 0.69 16.55 -13.97
N ALA A 51 0.29 15.37 -14.45
CA ALA A 51 0.77 14.84 -15.73
C ALA A 51 0.46 15.79 -16.88
N VAL A 52 -0.77 16.32 -16.97
CA VAL A 52 -1.16 17.27 -18.01
C VAL A 52 -0.37 18.58 -17.93
N LEU A 53 -0.18 19.13 -16.74
CA LEU A 53 0.55 20.40 -16.58
C LEU A 53 2.04 20.25 -16.91
N THR A 54 2.66 19.13 -16.53
CA THR A 54 4.08 18.88 -16.77
C THR A 54 4.36 18.52 -18.23
N THR A 55 3.60 17.60 -18.80
CA THR A 55 3.78 17.17 -20.20
C THR A 55 3.18 18.14 -21.21
N GLY A 56 2.18 18.94 -20.81
CA GLY A 56 1.54 19.93 -21.68
C GLY A 56 2.52 21.02 -22.14
N VAL A 57 3.43 21.47 -21.27
CA VAL A 57 4.51 22.41 -21.65
C VAL A 57 5.38 21.81 -22.76
N LEU A 58 5.74 20.52 -22.64
CA LEU A 58 6.53 19.82 -23.64
C LEU A 58 5.77 19.66 -24.95
N MET A 59 4.50 19.22 -24.90
CA MET A 59 3.66 19.05 -26.09
C MET A 59 3.49 20.36 -26.87
N TRP A 60 3.17 21.46 -26.18
CA TRP A 60 3.07 22.77 -26.83
C TRP A 60 4.39 23.24 -27.42
N THR A 61 5.51 22.98 -26.74
CA THR A 61 6.84 23.32 -27.27
C THR A 61 7.12 22.54 -28.57
N TYR A 62 6.83 21.24 -28.62
CA TYR A 62 6.99 20.45 -29.84
C TYR A 62 6.02 20.86 -30.95
N ALA A 63 4.78 21.21 -30.62
CA ALA A 63 3.82 21.72 -31.59
C ALA A 63 4.33 23.00 -32.25
N LEU A 64 4.87 23.94 -31.46
CA LEU A 64 5.45 25.18 -31.98
C LEU A 64 6.71 24.91 -32.83
N ILE A 65 7.60 24.02 -32.38
CA ILE A 65 8.76 23.59 -33.17
C ILE A 65 8.29 23.02 -34.51
N ALA A 66 7.28 22.15 -34.53
CA ALA A 66 6.75 21.57 -35.76
C ALA A 66 6.21 22.65 -36.71
N VAL A 67 5.41 23.60 -36.20
CA VAL A 67 4.85 24.71 -37.00
C VAL A 67 5.94 25.56 -37.67
N PHE A 68 7.00 25.89 -36.93
CA PHE A 68 8.01 26.84 -37.43
C PHE A 68 9.18 26.18 -38.16
N THR A 69 9.39 24.88 -37.99
CA THR A 69 10.64 24.23 -38.41
C THR A 69 10.46 22.97 -39.26
N ILE A 70 9.27 22.40 -39.34
CA ILE A 70 8.94 21.29 -40.23
C ILE A 70 8.20 21.84 -41.45
N SER A 71 8.70 21.58 -42.66
CA SER A 71 8.13 22.16 -43.88
C SER A 71 6.70 21.70 -44.17
N ASN A 72 6.31 20.51 -43.71
CA ASN A 72 4.94 20.01 -43.87
C ASN A 72 4.02 20.53 -42.73
N PRO A 73 2.94 21.27 -43.06
CA PRO A 73 2.08 21.89 -42.06
C PRO A 73 1.27 20.88 -41.22
N LEU A 74 1.12 19.63 -41.69
CA LEU A 74 0.37 18.60 -40.98
C LEU A 74 0.95 18.34 -39.59
N ALA A 75 2.29 18.34 -39.45
CA ALA A 75 2.94 18.12 -38.16
C ALA A 75 2.56 19.21 -37.14
N GLY A 76 2.48 20.46 -37.59
CA GLY A 76 2.05 21.59 -36.78
C GLY A 76 0.57 21.51 -36.39
N TYR A 77 -0.32 21.21 -37.35
CA TYR A 77 -1.76 21.08 -37.07
C TYR A 77 -2.07 19.96 -36.11
N VAL A 78 -1.48 18.77 -36.33
CA VAL A 78 -1.63 17.65 -35.41
C VAL A 78 -1.09 18.01 -34.03
N GLY A 79 0.04 18.72 -33.95
CA GLY A 79 0.60 19.17 -32.67
C GLY A 79 -0.29 20.12 -31.89
N ILE A 80 -0.86 21.13 -32.54
CA ILE A 80 -1.76 22.10 -31.89
C ILE A 80 -3.03 21.39 -31.41
N VAL A 81 -3.65 20.56 -32.25
CA VAL A 81 -4.88 19.83 -31.91
C VAL A 81 -4.62 18.84 -30.77
N ALA A 82 -3.56 18.04 -30.86
CA ALA A 82 -3.21 17.07 -29.82
C ALA A 82 -2.90 17.76 -28.48
N SER A 83 -2.12 18.84 -28.50
CA SER A 83 -1.77 19.60 -27.29
C SER A 83 -3.00 20.24 -26.65
N SER A 84 -3.97 20.67 -27.46
CA SER A 84 -5.24 21.23 -26.98
C SER A 84 -6.12 20.16 -26.33
N ILE A 85 -6.29 19.00 -26.97
CA ILE A 85 -7.05 17.87 -26.40
C ILE A 85 -6.38 17.39 -25.10
N HIS A 86 -5.06 17.29 -25.10
CA HIS A 86 -4.27 16.92 -23.93
C HIS A 86 -4.53 17.88 -22.76
N LEU A 87 -4.40 19.19 -22.99
CA LEU A 87 -4.61 20.24 -21.98
C LEU A 87 -6.04 20.23 -21.43
N LEU A 88 -7.03 19.95 -22.26
CA LEU A 88 -8.45 19.96 -21.88
C LEU A 88 -8.92 18.64 -21.25
N SER A 89 -8.15 17.55 -21.38
CA SER A 89 -8.50 16.23 -20.85
C SER A 89 -8.93 16.22 -19.37
N PRO A 90 -8.36 17.02 -18.44
CA PRO A 90 -8.81 17.02 -17.04
C PRO A 90 -10.27 17.45 -16.87
N LEU A 91 -10.82 18.27 -17.77
CA LEU A 91 -12.22 18.73 -17.67
C LEU A 91 -13.22 17.57 -17.80
N LEU A 92 -12.82 16.45 -18.41
CA LEU A 92 -13.66 15.27 -18.55
C LEU A 92 -14.03 14.63 -17.20
N PHE A 93 -13.25 14.82 -16.14
CA PHE A 93 -13.62 14.38 -14.78
C PHE A 93 -14.91 15.01 -14.28
N ARG A 94 -15.34 16.15 -14.86
CA ARG A 94 -16.66 16.73 -14.54
C ARG A 94 -17.80 15.87 -15.08
N HIS A 95 -17.59 15.13 -16.16
CA HIS A 95 -18.62 14.41 -16.89
C HIS A 95 -18.57 12.89 -16.64
N THR A 96 -17.39 12.30 -16.50
CA THR A 96 -17.21 10.85 -16.31
C THR A 96 -16.28 10.54 -15.14
N LYS A 97 -16.50 9.37 -14.52
CA LYS A 97 -15.60 8.78 -13.50
C LYS A 97 -14.59 7.80 -14.09
N ASN A 98 -14.64 7.57 -15.41
CA ASN A 98 -13.79 6.60 -16.07
C ASN A 98 -12.38 7.18 -16.27
N THR A 99 -11.55 7.09 -15.23
CA THR A 99 -10.15 7.55 -15.25
C THR A 99 -9.35 6.90 -16.37
N PHE A 100 -9.58 5.61 -16.65
CA PHE A 100 -8.92 4.91 -17.75
C PHE A 100 -9.21 5.57 -19.11
N PHE A 101 -10.46 5.94 -19.38
CA PHE A 101 -10.84 6.63 -20.60
C PHE A 101 -10.18 8.01 -20.72
N ILE A 102 -10.23 8.82 -19.65
CA ILE A 102 -9.66 10.17 -19.63
C ILE A 102 -8.13 10.11 -19.84
N CYS A 103 -7.46 9.22 -19.12
CA CYS A 103 -6.04 8.95 -19.28
C CYS A 103 -5.71 8.48 -20.71
N SER A 104 -6.52 7.59 -21.26
CA SER A 104 -6.33 7.07 -22.62
C SER A 104 -6.47 8.14 -23.69
N LEU A 105 -7.40 9.09 -23.52
CA LEU A 105 -7.51 10.24 -24.44
C LEU A 105 -6.23 11.09 -24.41
N MET A 106 -5.74 11.43 -23.21
CA MET A 106 -4.53 12.22 -23.01
C MET A 106 -3.30 11.55 -23.64
N LEU A 107 -3.11 10.24 -23.39
CA LEU A 107 -1.97 9.49 -23.91
C LEU A 107 -2.07 9.26 -25.40
N GLY A 108 -3.27 8.95 -25.92
CA GLY A 108 -3.50 8.70 -27.34
C GLY A 108 -3.15 9.89 -28.22
N VAL A 109 -3.56 11.10 -27.82
CA VAL A 109 -3.15 12.31 -28.56
C VAL A 109 -1.66 12.59 -28.46
N GLY A 110 -1.02 12.23 -27.34
CA GLY A 110 0.44 12.26 -27.19
C GLY A 110 1.14 11.33 -28.17
N VAL A 111 0.67 10.08 -28.31
CA VAL A 111 1.21 9.10 -29.26
C VAL A 111 1.02 9.56 -30.70
N ILE A 112 -0.15 10.09 -31.07
CA ILE A 112 -0.41 10.63 -32.42
C ILE A 112 0.54 11.79 -32.72
N HIS A 113 0.70 12.72 -31.77
CA HIS A 113 1.59 13.86 -31.93
C HIS A 113 3.05 13.43 -32.13
N GLN A 114 3.56 12.55 -31.26
CA GLN A 114 4.93 12.05 -31.32
C GLN A 114 5.19 11.23 -32.59
N SER A 115 4.24 10.37 -32.98
CA SER A 115 4.34 9.58 -34.21
C SER A 115 4.38 10.48 -35.44
N THR A 116 3.55 11.51 -35.49
CA THR A 116 3.53 12.46 -36.62
C THR A 116 4.82 13.26 -36.70
N PHE A 117 5.32 13.76 -35.57
CA PHE A 117 6.59 14.47 -35.53
C PHE A 117 7.74 13.54 -35.97
N SER A 118 7.77 12.32 -35.42
CA SER A 118 8.76 11.29 -35.75
C SER A 118 8.77 10.97 -37.24
N PHE A 119 7.60 10.76 -37.84
CA PHE A 119 7.45 10.48 -39.27
C PHE A 119 8.12 11.54 -40.16
N TYR A 120 7.95 12.83 -39.84
CA TYR A 120 8.54 13.95 -40.60
C TYR A 120 9.98 14.34 -40.17
N SER A 121 10.57 13.62 -39.23
CA SER A 121 11.93 13.86 -38.73
C SER A 121 12.80 12.60 -38.79
N GLY A 122 12.52 11.70 -39.75
CA GLY A 122 13.35 10.52 -40.01
C GLY A 122 12.86 9.21 -39.38
N GLY A 123 11.57 9.11 -39.04
CA GLY A 123 10.95 7.84 -38.65
C GLY A 123 11.60 7.20 -37.43
N PHE A 124 12.05 5.94 -37.55
CA PHE A 124 12.65 5.22 -36.41
C PHE A 124 13.92 5.90 -35.88
N ASN A 125 14.65 6.61 -36.74
CA ASN A 125 15.85 7.35 -36.36
C ASN A 125 15.54 8.72 -35.73
N SER A 126 14.27 9.11 -35.66
CA SER A 126 13.87 10.33 -34.97
C SER A 126 14.13 10.20 -33.48
N MET A 127 14.85 11.18 -32.95
CA MET A 127 15.10 11.39 -31.51
C MET A 127 13.82 11.45 -30.65
N ILE A 128 12.66 11.72 -31.25
CA ILE A 128 11.38 11.90 -30.55
C ILE A 128 10.78 10.58 -30.07
N ILE A 129 11.17 9.44 -30.66
CA ILE A 129 10.65 8.12 -30.27
C ILE A 129 10.89 7.79 -28.80
N ILE A 130 11.92 8.37 -28.18
CA ILE A 130 12.20 8.17 -26.75
C ILE A 130 11.01 8.53 -25.85
N TRP A 131 10.15 9.46 -26.26
CA TRP A 131 8.99 9.87 -25.47
C TRP A 131 7.93 8.78 -25.31
N PHE A 132 7.92 7.75 -26.17
CA PHE A 132 7.08 6.57 -25.97
C PHE A 132 7.38 5.84 -24.65
N SER A 133 8.60 5.94 -24.13
CA SER A 133 8.97 5.34 -22.83
C SER A 133 8.21 5.94 -21.64
N VAL A 134 7.75 7.19 -21.76
CA VAL A 134 7.03 7.90 -20.68
C VAL A 134 5.55 7.49 -20.61
N ILE A 135 4.97 7.06 -21.72
CA ILE A 135 3.54 6.73 -21.86
C ILE A 135 3.07 5.63 -20.88
N PRO A 136 3.69 4.43 -20.80
CA PRO A 136 3.27 3.40 -19.85
C PRO A 136 3.45 3.82 -18.38
N LEU A 137 4.45 4.66 -18.08
CA LEU A 137 4.68 5.20 -16.74
C LEU A 137 3.52 6.11 -16.31
N LEU A 138 3.13 7.07 -17.17
CA LEU A 138 2.01 7.96 -16.90
C LEU A 138 0.69 7.19 -16.82
N ALA A 139 0.47 6.21 -17.70
CA ALA A 139 -0.70 5.33 -17.67
C ALA A 139 -0.80 4.59 -16.32
N GLY A 140 0.31 4.03 -15.86
CA GLY A 140 0.39 3.33 -14.58
C GLY A 140 0.14 4.22 -13.38
N LEU A 141 0.72 5.43 -13.38
CA LEU A 141 0.58 6.39 -12.30
C LEU A 141 -0.87 6.91 -12.17
N ILE A 142 -1.55 7.12 -13.29
CA ILE A 142 -2.88 7.73 -13.32
C ILE A 142 -4.01 6.71 -13.22
N ALA A 143 -3.92 5.61 -13.99
CA ALA A 143 -5.01 4.65 -14.17
C ALA A 143 -4.62 3.20 -13.78
N GLY A 144 -3.46 3.03 -13.14
CA GLY A 144 -3.04 1.78 -12.53
C GLY A 144 -2.39 0.76 -13.48
N LYS A 145 -2.05 -0.41 -12.93
CA LYS A 145 -1.26 -1.45 -13.61
C LYS A 145 -1.82 -1.90 -14.96
N ARG A 146 -3.15 -2.03 -15.08
CA ARG A 146 -3.79 -2.43 -16.35
C ARG A 146 -3.55 -1.39 -17.45
N ALA A 147 -3.64 -0.11 -17.11
CA ALA A 147 -3.37 0.96 -18.06
C ALA A 147 -1.91 0.98 -18.51
N ALA A 148 -0.96 0.78 -17.58
CA ALA A 148 0.46 0.65 -17.92
C ALA A 148 0.73 -0.47 -18.93
N LEU A 149 0.12 -1.64 -18.75
CA LEU A 149 0.28 -2.77 -19.65
C LEU A 149 -0.34 -2.50 -21.03
N VAL A 150 -1.56 -1.97 -21.07
CA VAL A 150 -2.25 -1.65 -22.33
C VAL A 150 -1.47 -0.60 -23.12
N TRP A 151 -1.12 0.51 -22.49
CA TRP A 151 -0.40 1.59 -23.16
C TRP A 151 1.04 1.23 -23.48
N GLY A 152 1.69 0.41 -22.64
CA GLY A 152 2.99 -0.18 -22.95
C GLY A 152 2.96 -1.05 -24.20
N ALA A 153 1.94 -1.91 -24.35
CA ALA A 153 1.75 -2.71 -25.55
C ALA A 153 1.48 -1.84 -26.78
N ILE A 154 0.62 -0.81 -26.66
CA ILE A 154 0.32 0.12 -27.76
C ILE A 154 1.59 0.79 -28.27
N VAL A 155 2.38 1.43 -27.39
CA VAL A 155 3.58 2.15 -27.84
C VAL A 155 4.69 1.21 -28.31
N PHE A 156 4.76 0.00 -27.76
CA PHE A 156 5.67 -1.03 -28.26
C PHE A 156 5.31 -1.43 -29.70
N ILE A 157 4.02 -1.65 -29.99
CA ILE A 157 3.55 -1.96 -31.34
C ILE A 157 3.85 -0.80 -32.29
N VAL A 158 3.54 0.45 -31.89
CA VAL A 158 3.82 1.63 -32.72
C VAL A 158 5.32 1.73 -33.01
N ALA A 159 6.19 1.65 -32.00
CA ALA A 159 7.64 1.68 -32.20
C ALA A 159 8.14 0.53 -33.10
N SER A 160 7.54 -0.66 -32.96
CA SER A 160 7.87 -1.83 -33.80
C SER A 160 7.47 -1.61 -35.26
N VAL A 161 6.36 -0.93 -35.54
CA VAL A 161 5.97 -0.55 -36.90
C VAL A 161 6.98 0.42 -37.51
N PHE A 162 7.42 1.43 -36.75
CA PHE A 162 8.47 2.35 -37.22
C PHE A 162 9.78 1.62 -37.53
N LEU A 163 10.20 0.71 -36.65
CA LEU A 163 11.40 -0.12 -36.86
C LEU A 163 11.25 -1.02 -38.09
N PHE A 164 10.10 -1.68 -38.23
CA PHE A 164 9.85 -2.58 -39.35
C PHE A 164 9.94 -1.83 -40.69
N LEU A 165 9.29 -0.67 -40.78
CA LEU A 165 9.33 0.16 -41.99
C LEU A 165 10.76 0.60 -42.34
N GLU A 166 11.53 1.05 -41.34
CA GLU A 166 12.95 1.38 -41.49
C GLU A 166 13.75 0.18 -42.04
N LEU A 167 13.60 -1.00 -41.44
CA LEU A 167 14.31 -2.22 -41.86
C LEU A 167 13.92 -2.69 -43.27
N THR A 168 12.70 -2.39 -43.72
CA THR A 168 12.25 -2.67 -45.09
C THR A 168 12.68 -1.62 -46.11
N GLY A 169 13.39 -0.58 -45.68
CA GLY A 169 13.87 0.49 -46.56
C GLY A 169 12.81 1.54 -46.90
N PHE A 170 11.79 1.72 -46.05
CA PHE A 170 10.84 2.81 -46.19
C PHE A 170 11.56 4.15 -46.00
N ASP A 171 11.51 5.02 -47.02
CA ASP A 171 12.16 6.32 -46.97
C ASP A 171 11.29 7.34 -46.21
N TYR A 172 11.63 7.55 -44.94
CA TYR A 172 10.93 8.53 -44.10
C TYR A 172 11.26 9.96 -44.52
N PRO A 173 10.26 10.85 -44.61
CA PRO A 173 10.53 12.25 -44.90
C PRO A 173 11.35 12.90 -43.78
N TYR A 174 12.44 13.57 -44.16
CA TYR A 174 13.26 14.37 -43.26
C TYR A 174 13.06 15.87 -43.53
N LEU A 175 11.96 16.42 -43.00
CA LEU A 175 11.50 17.79 -43.32
C LEU A 175 11.75 18.80 -42.21
N ILE A 176 12.44 18.40 -41.15
CA ILE A 176 12.82 19.28 -40.05
C ILE A 176 14.09 20.07 -40.41
N SER A 177 14.07 21.38 -40.19
CA SER A 177 15.26 22.22 -40.37
C SER A 177 16.33 21.92 -39.32
N SER A 178 17.61 22.19 -39.61
CA SER A 178 18.72 22.00 -38.67
C SER A 178 18.54 22.79 -37.36
N LYS A 179 17.93 23.99 -37.42
CA LYS A 179 17.56 24.75 -36.22
C LYS A 179 16.48 24.04 -35.41
N GLY A 180 15.45 23.52 -36.08
CA GLY A 180 14.38 22.73 -35.45
C GLY A 180 14.91 21.48 -34.78
N GLU A 181 15.87 20.80 -35.40
CA GLU A 181 16.52 19.63 -34.84
C GLU A 181 17.26 19.95 -33.53
N ILE A 182 18.07 21.02 -33.50
CA ILE A 182 18.76 21.46 -32.27
C ILE A 182 17.76 21.83 -31.17
N LEU A 183 16.69 22.56 -31.52
CA LEU A 183 15.65 22.93 -30.56
C LEU A 183 14.95 21.69 -30.00
N ALA A 184 14.50 20.77 -30.86
CA ALA A 184 13.83 19.55 -30.44
C ALA A 184 14.76 18.66 -29.59
N ARG A 185 16.05 18.52 -29.93
CA ARG A 185 17.04 17.83 -29.07
C ARG A 185 17.18 18.48 -27.70
N SER A 186 17.21 19.81 -27.65
CA SER A 186 17.29 20.54 -26.38
C SER A 186 16.06 20.27 -25.52
N VAL A 187 14.86 20.28 -26.11
CA VAL A 187 13.62 19.95 -25.40
C VAL A 187 13.60 18.49 -24.93
N ILE A 188 14.17 17.55 -25.69
CA ILE A 188 14.34 16.16 -25.21
C ILE A 188 15.22 16.15 -23.98
N VAL A 189 16.45 16.67 -24.06
CA VAL A 189 17.42 16.55 -22.96
C VAL A 189 16.89 17.22 -21.69
N PHE A 190 16.55 18.50 -21.76
CA PHE A 190 16.12 19.24 -20.58
C PHE A 190 14.70 18.84 -20.13
N GLY A 191 13.81 18.61 -21.08
CA GLY A 191 12.44 18.20 -20.78
C GLY A 191 12.37 16.81 -20.17
N TYR A 192 13.16 15.85 -20.65
CA TYR A 192 13.19 14.50 -20.10
C TYR A 192 13.80 14.47 -18.69
N ILE A 193 14.88 15.23 -18.45
CA ILE A 193 15.46 15.38 -17.11
C ILE A 193 14.43 15.99 -16.14
N LEU A 194 13.79 17.09 -16.52
CA LEU A 194 12.79 17.76 -15.69
C LEU A 194 11.59 16.83 -15.42
N LEU A 195 11.04 16.20 -16.46
CA LEU A 195 9.89 15.31 -16.33
C LEU A 195 10.22 14.10 -15.47
N SER A 196 11.36 13.44 -15.72
CA SER A 196 11.78 12.28 -14.93
C SER A 196 11.97 12.64 -13.46
N THR A 197 12.57 13.81 -13.19
CA THR A 197 12.72 14.32 -11.82
C THR A 197 11.36 14.52 -11.15
N VAL A 198 10.43 15.23 -11.80
CA VAL A 198 9.09 15.48 -11.25
C VAL A 198 8.32 14.18 -11.02
N LEU A 199 8.40 13.21 -11.95
CA LEU A 199 7.73 11.92 -11.80
C LEU A 199 8.33 11.08 -10.66
N ILE A 200 9.65 11.06 -10.51
CA ILE A 200 10.32 10.35 -9.42
C ILE A 200 9.97 10.97 -8.07
N PHE A 201 10.06 12.30 -7.94
CA PHE A 201 9.66 12.99 -6.71
C PHE A 201 8.18 12.76 -6.37
N GLY A 202 7.30 12.81 -7.38
CA GLY A 202 5.88 12.50 -7.21
C GLY A 202 5.63 11.07 -6.75
N PHE A 203 6.33 10.10 -7.35
CA PHE A 203 6.25 8.69 -6.97
C PHE A 203 6.75 8.45 -5.54
N LEU A 204 7.91 9.02 -5.17
CA LEU A 204 8.47 8.91 -3.83
C LEU A 204 7.55 9.54 -2.79
N HIS A 205 6.98 10.72 -3.08
CA HIS A 205 6.03 11.38 -2.20
C HIS A 205 4.77 10.54 -1.99
N MET A 206 4.20 9.99 -3.06
CA MET A 206 3.02 9.12 -2.97
C MET A 206 3.31 7.82 -2.22
N SER A 207 4.50 7.22 -2.45
CA SER A 207 4.96 6.03 -1.73
C SER A 207 5.10 6.31 -0.23
N HIS A 208 5.67 7.46 0.15
CA HIS A 208 5.81 7.86 1.55
C HIS A 208 4.45 8.04 2.23
N GLN A 209 3.53 8.78 1.60
CA GLN A 209 2.17 8.96 2.14
C GLN A 209 1.42 7.63 2.31
N TYR A 210 1.62 6.68 1.39
CA TYR A 210 1.02 5.35 1.49
C TYR A 210 1.60 4.53 2.65
N GLN A 211 2.91 4.62 2.88
CA GLN A 211 3.54 3.98 4.04
C GLN A 211 3.08 4.60 5.36
N GLU A 212 2.96 5.92 5.43
CA GLU A 212 2.44 6.62 6.62
C GLU A 212 0.98 6.27 6.91
N SER A 213 0.13 6.16 5.89
CA SER A 213 -1.28 5.78 6.09
C SER A 213 -1.41 4.34 6.61
N ILE A 214 -0.64 3.41 6.07
CA ILE A 214 -0.58 2.02 6.57
C ILE A 214 -0.10 2.01 8.02
N LYS A 215 0.96 2.76 8.33
CA LYS A 215 1.51 2.84 9.69
C LYS A 215 0.49 3.40 10.66
N SER A 216 -0.18 4.50 10.31
CA SER A 216 -1.21 5.11 11.14
C SER A 216 -2.38 4.18 11.40
N GLU A 217 -2.84 3.45 10.37
CA GLU A 217 -3.94 2.50 10.53
C GLU A 217 -3.54 1.31 11.39
N ARG A 218 -2.30 0.81 11.22
CA ARG A 218 -1.73 -0.22 12.09
C ARG A 218 -1.66 0.24 13.55
N ASP A 219 -1.17 1.45 13.81
CA ASP A 219 -1.06 2.01 15.15
C ASP A 219 -2.45 2.20 15.81
N ARG A 220 -3.45 2.60 15.02
CA ARG A 220 -4.85 2.67 15.49
C ARG A 220 -5.39 1.31 15.91
N VAL A 221 -5.19 0.28 15.09
CA VAL A 221 -5.63 -1.09 15.41
C VAL A 221 -4.93 -1.59 16.67
N ILE A 222 -3.61 -1.40 16.79
CA ILE A 222 -2.85 -1.80 17.98
C ILE A 222 -3.38 -1.08 19.24
N ASN A 223 -3.59 0.23 19.16
CA ASN A 223 -4.11 1.01 20.29
C ASN A 223 -5.52 0.57 20.68
N LEU A 224 -6.40 0.33 19.71
CA LEU A 224 -7.77 -0.15 19.97
C LEU A 224 -7.76 -1.50 20.70
N VAL A 225 -6.98 -2.45 20.20
CA VAL A 225 -6.85 -3.77 20.85
C VAL A 225 -6.30 -3.64 22.27
N ARG A 226 -5.40 -2.68 22.51
CA ARG A 226 -4.81 -2.44 23.84
C ARG A 226 -5.87 -1.95 24.82
N VAL A 227 -6.65 -0.96 24.41
CA VAL A 227 -7.74 -0.39 25.21
C VAL A 227 -8.79 -1.46 25.51
N LEU A 228 -9.25 -2.19 24.49
CA LEU A 228 -10.23 -3.26 24.68
C LEU A 228 -9.72 -4.37 25.62
N SER A 229 -8.46 -4.78 25.50
CA SER A 229 -7.88 -5.80 26.38
C SER A 229 -7.79 -5.35 27.84
N HIS A 230 -7.53 -4.06 28.07
CA HIS A 230 -7.56 -3.47 29.40
C HIS A 230 -8.99 -3.42 29.95
N ASP A 231 -9.94 -2.90 29.16
CA ASP A 231 -11.32 -2.70 29.57
C ASP A 231 -12.09 -4.00 29.76
N LEU A 232 -11.68 -5.10 29.12
CA LEU A 232 -12.19 -6.45 29.36
C LEU A 232 -11.67 -7.05 30.68
N SER A 233 -10.46 -6.69 31.11
CA SER A 233 -9.86 -7.27 32.33
C SER A 233 -10.64 -6.90 33.60
N ASN A 234 -11.14 -5.66 33.65
CA ASN A 234 -11.87 -5.13 34.80
C ASN A 234 -13.22 -5.83 35.08
N PRO A 235 -14.16 -5.97 34.12
CA PRO A 235 -15.40 -6.69 34.34
C PRO A 235 -15.16 -8.18 34.59
N LEU A 236 -14.17 -8.81 33.96
CA LEU A 236 -13.80 -10.20 34.25
C LEU A 236 -13.37 -10.39 35.71
N LEU A 237 -12.58 -9.46 36.26
CA LEU A 237 -12.18 -9.47 37.67
C LEU A 237 -13.39 -9.32 38.61
N ILE A 238 -14.35 -8.47 38.27
CA ILE A 238 -15.59 -8.29 39.05
C ILE A 238 -16.41 -9.58 39.05
N ILE A 239 -16.63 -10.17 37.88
CA ILE A 239 -17.39 -11.43 37.73
C ILE A 239 -16.69 -12.56 38.52
N GLU A 240 -15.37 -12.69 38.39
CA GLU A 240 -14.56 -13.67 39.13
C GLU A 240 -14.75 -13.53 40.65
N ASN A 241 -14.74 -12.29 41.17
CA ASN A 241 -14.95 -12.03 42.59
C ASN A 241 -16.34 -12.44 43.08
N TYR A 242 -17.39 -12.20 42.30
CA TYR A 242 -18.75 -12.63 42.64
C TYR A 242 -18.90 -14.15 42.59
N ILE A 243 -18.31 -14.81 41.59
CA ILE A 243 -18.32 -16.27 41.49
C ILE A 243 -17.60 -16.89 42.68
N LYS A 244 -16.42 -16.38 43.07
CA LYS A 244 -15.70 -16.82 44.28
C LYS A 244 -16.53 -16.64 45.56
N ARG A 245 -17.37 -15.61 45.64
CA ARG A 245 -18.31 -15.42 46.76
C ARG A 245 -19.45 -16.44 46.74
N ILE A 246 -20.02 -16.73 45.57
CA ILE A 246 -21.09 -17.74 45.41
C ILE A 246 -20.56 -19.13 45.79
N LEU A 247 -19.40 -19.51 45.25
CA LEU A 247 -18.75 -20.79 45.53
C LEU A 247 -18.43 -21.00 47.02
N ARG A 248 -18.20 -19.92 47.79
CA ARG A 248 -17.93 -19.99 49.23
C ARG A 248 -19.18 -20.00 50.12
N LYS A 249 -20.32 -19.49 49.63
CA LYS A 249 -21.51 -19.23 50.46
C LYS A 249 -22.71 -20.11 50.12
N SER A 250 -22.74 -20.76 48.97
CA SER A 250 -23.88 -21.56 48.56
C SER A 250 -23.74 -23.01 48.99
N GLU A 251 -24.80 -23.60 49.52
CA GLU A 251 -24.90 -25.03 49.85
C GLU A 251 -25.68 -25.82 48.78
N SER A 252 -26.22 -25.15 47.76
CA SER A 252 -26.98 -25.80 46.69
C SER A 252 -26.05 -26.36 45.62
N GLU A 253 -26.11 -27.67 45.37
CA GLU A 253 -25.32 -28.34 44.32
C GLU A 253 -25.53 -27.73 42.93
N ASP A 254 -26.77 -27.38 42.57
CA ASP A 254 -27.05 -26.75 41.27
C ASP A 254 -26.40 -25.37 41.15
N ILE A 255 -26.47 -24.54 42.19
CA ILE A 255 -25.85 -23.20 42.20
C ILE A 255 -24.33 -23.32 42.11
N LEU A 256 -23.73 -24.26 42.85
CA LEU A 256 -22.29 -24.53 42.79
C LEU A 256 -21.87 -24.98 41.39
N ARG A 257 -22.63 -25.90 40.77
CA ARG A 257 -22.38 -26.37 39.40
C ARG A 257 -22.47 -25.24 38.37
N TYR A 258 -23.47 -24.36 38.47
CA TYR A 258 -23.57 -23.20 37.58
C TYR A 258 -22.44 -22.20 37.82
N ALA A 259 -22.09 -21.92 39.08
CA ALA A 259 -20.99 -21.01 39.42
C ALA A 259 -19.64 -21.51 38.88
N GLN A 260 -19.37 -22.81 38.93
CA GLN A 260 -18.19 -23.43 38.33
C GLN A 260 -18.14 -23.28 36.80
N LYS A 261 -19.27 -23.48 36.11
CA LYS A 261 -19.35 -23.27 34.65
C LYS A 261 -19.07 -21.82 34.25
N VAL A 262 -19.59 -20.86 35.01
CA VAL A 262 -19.28 -19.44 34.77
C VAL A 262 -17.82 -19.14 35.11
N ASN A 263 -17.25 -19.73 36.18
CA ASN A 263 -15.84 -19.53 36.53
C ASN A 263 -14.91 -19.95 35.40
N HIS A 264 -15.13 -21.14 34.83
CA HIS A 264 -14.35 -21.62 33.68
C HIS A 264 -14.46 -20.70 32.46
N SER A 265 -15.65 -20.14 32.21
CA SER A 265 -15.84 -19.20 31.10
C SER A 265 -15.06 -17.89 31.32
N VAL A 266 -14.99 -17.41 32.58
CA VAL A 266 -14.22 -16.23 32.96
C VAL A 266 -12.71 -16.46 32.85
N GLU A 267 -12.23 -17.63 33.28
CA GLU A 267 -10.82 -18.03 33.13
C GLU A 267 -10.43 -18.08 31.65
N ALA A 268 -11.25 -18.72 30.80
CA ALA A 268 -11.01 -18.76 29.36
C ALA A 268 -10.95 -17.35 28.74
N MET A 269 -11.83 -16.43 29.16
CA MET A 269 -11.79 -15.04 28.70
C MET A 269 -10.53 -14.29 29.19
N LYS A 270 -10.06 -14.55 30.41
CA LYS A 270 -8.80 -13.99 30.93
C LYS A 270 -7.60 -14.49 30.14
N ASP A 271 -7.56 -15.76 29.78
CA ASP A 271 -6.48 -16.33 28.99
C ASP A 271 -6.40 -15.73 27.59
N ILE A 272 -7.56 -15.50 26.95
CA ILE A 272 -7.63 -14.80 25.66
C ILE A 272 -7.14 -13.36 25.81
N ALA A 273 -7.63 -12.61 26.80
CA ALA A 273 -7.22 -11.22 27.03
C ALA A 273 -5.71 -11.11 27.36
N GLY A 274 -5.19 -12.05 28.15
CA GLY A 274 -3.77 -12.17 28.49
C GLY A 274 -2.92 -12.48 27.26
N SER A 275 -3.37 -13.41 26.41
CA SER A 275 -2.68 -13.77 25.17
C SER A 275 -2.58 -12.59 24.19
N VAL A 276 -3.67 -11.83 24.03
CA VAL A 276 -3.69 -10.61 23.22
C VAL A 276 -2.70 -9.57 23.76
N ARG A 277 -2.69 -9.33 25.08
CA ARG A 277 -1.76 -8.40 25.72
C ARG A 277 -0.29 -8.82 25.54
N ASN A 278 0.01 -10.11 25.68
CA ASN A 278 1.35 -10.64 25.48
C ASN A 278 1.81 -10.47 24.02
N MET A 279 0.92 -10.73 23.05
CA MET A 279 1.19 -10.51 21.63
C MET A 279 1.52 -9.03 21.33
N GLN A 280 0.84 -8.09 21.98
CA GLN A 280 1.13 -6.66 21.86
C GLN A 280 2.50 -6.30 22.44
N ALA A 281 2.82 -6.77 23.64
CA ALA A 281 4.10 -6.51 24.29
C ALA A 281 5.28 -7.04 23.47
N LEU A 282 5.11 -8.20 22.81
CA LEU A 282 6.08 -8.77 21.89
C LEU A 282 6.25 -7.92 20.63
N SER A 283 5.14 -7.49 20.02
CA SER A 283 5.13 -6.68 18.78
C SER A 283 5.77 -5.30 18.95
N GLU A 284 5.76 -4.76 20.16
CA GLU A 284 6.37 -3.46 20.51
C GLU A 284 7.84 -3.56 20.93
N GLY A 285 8.42 -4.76 20.92
CA GLY A 285 9.81 -4.99 21.39
C GLY A 285 10.01 -4.71 22.89
N LYS A 286 8.93 -4.52 23.66
CA LYS A 286 8.97 -4.28 25.10
C LYS A 286 9.15 -5.57 25.90
N TYR A 287 8.92 -6.71 25.28
CA TYR A 287 9.11 -8.02 25.88
C TYR A 287 10.59 -8.41 25.86
N LYS A 288 11.32 -8.13 26.94
CA LYS A 288 12.71 -8.59 27.12
C LYS A 288 12.71 -9.97 27.75
N LEU A 289 13.11 -10.99 26.99
CA LEU A 289 13.31 -12.34 27.50
C LEU A 289 14.57 -12.38 28.38
N ASN A 290 14.46 -12.93 29.58
CA ASN A 290 15.61 -13.18 30.44
C ASN A 290 16.21 -14.54 30.12
N ILE A 291 16.92 -14.61 28.99
CA ILE A 291 17.53 -15.86 28.51
C ILE A 291 18.66 -16.28 29.45
N LYS A 292 18.53 -17.46 30.06
CA LYS A 292 19.58 -18.07 30.88
C LYS A 292 19.63 -19.59 30.71
N PRO A 293 20.80 -20.23 30.93
CA PRO A 293 20.90 -21.68 30.97
C PRO A 293 19.93 -22.24 32.00
N THR A 294 19.03 -23.11 31.57
CA THR A 294 17.99 -23.71 32.40
C THR A 294 17.99 -25.22 32.18
N SER A 295 17.96 -25.99 33.27
CA SER A 295 17.88 -27.46 33.21
C SER A 295 16.55 -27.90 32.60
N LEU A 296 16.60 -28.69 31.53
CA LEU A 296 15.39 -29.22 30.91
C LEU A 296 14.62 -30.14 31.87
N ASN A 297 15.35 -30.96 32.64
CA ASN A 297 14.76 -31.85 33.64
C ASN A 297 13.95 -31.07 34.69
N GLU A 298 14.46 -29.93 35.18
CA GLU A 298 13.72 -29.09 36.13
C GLU A 298 12.44 -28.49 35.52
N CYS A 299 12.48 -28.11 34.24
CA CYS A 299 11.30 -27.61 33.53
C CYS A 299 10.22 -28.69 33.38
N ILE A 300 10.60 -29.90 32.96
CA ILE A 300 9.67 -31.02 32.77
C ILE A 300 9.11 -31.52 34.10
N SER A 301 9.94 -31.65 35.15
CA SER A 301 9.46 -32.01 36.49
C SER A 301 8.45 -31.01 37.04
N TYR A 302 8.73 -29.71 36.88
CA TYR A 302 7.80 -28.66 37.33
C TYR A 302 6.45 -28.74 36.62
N ILE A 303 6.44 -28.90 35.29
CA ILE A 303 5.17 -28.90 34.55
C ILE A 303 4.37 -30.19 34.76
N LYS A 304 5.07 -31.33 34.94
CA LYS A 304 4.42 -32.60 35.29
C LYS A 304 3.71 -32.51 36.64
N PHE A 305 4.36 -31.90 37.63
CA PHE A 305 3.74 -31.60 38.92
C PHE A 305 2.54 -30.64 38.78
N LEU A 306 2.65 -29.60 37.94
CA LEU A 306 1.56 -28.64 37.74
C LEU A 306 0.31 -29.27 37.10
N LEU A 307 0.48 -30.30 36.26
CA LEU A 307 -0.61 -30.93 35.48
C LEU A 307 -1.05 -32.29 36.03
N GLU A 308 -0.56 -32.70 37.20
CA GLU A 308 -0.78 -34.03 37.80
C GLU A 308 -2.27 -34.36 37.90
N ASP A 309 -3.08 -33.47 38.47
CA ASP A 309 -4.54 -33.64 38.60
C ASP A 309 -5.23 -33.88 37.24
N SER A 310 -4.81 -33.14 36.20
CA SER A 310 -5.39 -33.26 34.84
C SER A 310 -4.96 -34.54 34.12
N LEU A 311 -3.75 -35.04 34.43
CA LEU A 311 -3.25 -36.31 33.90
C LEU A 311 -3.99 -37.48 34.53
N ASP A 312 -4.20 -37.43 35.84
CA ASP A 312 -4.89 -38.48 36.60
C ASP A 312 -6.38 -38.57 36.22
N GLU A 313 -7.08 -37.43 36.10
CA GLU A 313 -8.51 -37.41 35.72
C GLU A 313 -8.76 -38.05 34.34
N LYS A 314 -7.82 -37.86 33.42
CA LYS A 314 -7.88 -38.38 32.04
C LYS A 314 -7.14 -39.70 31.83
N GLU A 315 -6.48 -40.22 32.86
CA GLU A 315 -5.67 -41.44 32.82
C GLU A 315 -4.59 -41.41 31.72
N VAL A 316 -3.96 -40.26 31.49
CA VAL A 316 -2.92 -40.05 30.47
C VAL A 316 -1.54 -40.02 31.13
N VAL A 317 -0.56 -40.72 30.55
CA VAL A 317 0.80 -40.81 31.10
C VAL A 317 1.80 -40.02 30.25
N ILE A 318 2.51 -39.08 30.89
CA ILE A 318 3.68 -38.43 30.27
C ILE A 318 4.93 -39.29 30.51
N SER A 319 5.46 -39.86 29.42
CA SER A 319 6.75 -40.56 29.39
C SER A 319 7.89 -39.60 29.06
N TYR A 320 8.86 -39.48 29.97
CA TYR A 320 10.06 -38.67 29.79
C TYR A 320 11.26 -39.36 30.44
N ASP A 321 12.34 -39.50 29.67
CA ASP A 321 13.59 -40.12 30.14
C ASP A 321 14.50 -39.06 30.80
N TYR A 322 14.43 -39.00 32.13
CA TYR A 322 15.25 -38.09 32.93
C TYR A 322 16.74 -38.44 32.93
N HIS A 323 17.09 -39.71 32.76
CA HIS A 323 18.47 -40.18 32.80
C HIS A 323 19.22 -39.79 31.53
N LYS A 324 18.59 -39.98 30.37
CA LYS A 324 19.17 -39.59 29.08
C LYS A 324 19.36 -38.08 28.94
N ASN A 325 18.51 -37.28 29.57
CA ASN A 325 18.53 -35.81 29.47
C ASN A 325 19.17 -35.11 30.69
N ARG A 326 19.91 -35.84 31.54
CA ARG A 326 20.44 -35.33 32.82
C ARG A 326 21.27 -34.05 32.70
N ASP A 327 22.12 -33.97 31.67
CA ASP A 327 23.03 -32.84 31.44
C ASP A 327 22.53 -31.88 30.34
N THR A 328 21.23 -31.91 30.04
CA THR A 328 20.63 -31.07 29.00
C THR A 328 20.20 -29.73 29.58
N TYR A 329 20.95 -28.68 29.23
CA TYR A 329 20.62 -27.29 29.52
C TYR A 329 20.19 -26.57 28.25
N ILE A 330 19.11 -25.80 28.35
CA ILE A 330 18.56 -24.99 27.25
C ILE A 330 18.67 -23.50 27.58
N TYR A 331 18.91 -22.68 26.57
CA TYR A 331 18.93 -21.22 26.70
C TYR A 331 17.54 -20.66 26.44
N VAL A 332 16.79 -20.43 27.51
CA VAL A 332 15.41 -19.92 27.45
C VAL A 332 15.16 -18.92 28.56
N ASP A 333 14.05 -18.19 28.50
CA ASP A 333 13.47 -17.57 29.69
C ASP A 333 12.69 -18.66 30.44
N PRO A 334 13.13 -19.10 31.64
CA PRO A 334 12.51 -20.23 32.32
C PRO A 334 11.04 -20.00 32.68
N VAL A 335 10.64 -18.75 32.93
CA VAL A 335 9.25 -18.45 33.31
C VAL A 335 8.35 -18.58 32.09
N VAL A 336 8.74 -17.99 30.97
CA VAL A 336 7.99 -18.08 29.71
C VAL A 336 7.96 -19.52 29.19
N PHE A 337 9.11 -20.20 29.22
CA PHE A 337 9.21 -21.55 28.70
C PHE A 337 8.34 -22.54 29.48
N LYS A 338 8.37 -22.50 30.82
CA LYS A 338 7.53 -23.39 31.65
C LYS A 338 6.04 -23.06 31.50
N ASN A 339 5.67 -21.79 31.67
CA ASN A 339 4.27 -21.40 31.88
C ASN A 339 3.50 -21.10 30.59
N GLN A 340 4.18 -20.80 29.48
CA GLN A 340 3.51 -20.47 28.20
C GLN A 340 3.79 -21.50 27.10
N VAL A 341 5.01 -22.05 27.04
CA VAL A 341 5.36 -23.04 26.02
C VAL A 341 4.97 -24.44 26.48
N LEU A 342 5.62 -24.95 27.54
CA LEU A 342 5.38 -26.32 28.02
C LEU A 342 3.95 -26.51 28.52
N ALA A 343 3.45 -25.59 29.34
CA ALA A 343 2.07 -25.66 29.86
C ALA A 343 1.03 -25.76 28.74
N ASN A 344 1.19 -24.98 27.68
CA ASN A 344 0.22 -24.90 26.59
C ASN A 344 0.33 -26.11 25.65
N ILE A 345 1.54 -26.62 25.39
CA ILE A 345 1.72 -27.85 24.61
C ILE A 345 1.13 -29.05 25.36
N LEU A 346 1.49 -29.20 26.64
CA LEU A 346 1.09 -30.37 27.42
C LEU A 346 -0.39 -30.33 27.81
N SER A 347 -0.96 -29.16 28.15
CA SER A 347 -2.40 -29.07 28.41
C SER A 347 -3.22 -29.37 27.16
N ASN A 348 -2.78 -28.93 25.97
CA ASN A 348 -3.43 -29.29 24.72
C ASN A 348 -3.30 -30.79 24.42
N ALA A 349 -2.10 -31.38 24.61
CA ALA A 349 -1.92 -32.81 24.45
C ALA A 349 -2.88 -33.61 25.35
N ILE A 350 -2.95 -33.27 26.64
CA ILE A 350 -3.90 -33.89 27.58
C ILE A 350 -5.34 -33.69 27.10
N LYS A 351 -5.73 -32.47 26.71
CA LYS A 351 -7.09 -32.15 26.27
C LYS A 351 -7.54 -32.93 25.03
N PHE A 352 -6.63 -33.19 24.09
CA PHE A 352 -6.95 -33.84 22.81
C PHE A 352 -6.60 -35.34 22.74
N SER A 353 -5.87 -35.90 23.72
CA SER A 353 -5.69 -37.35 23.85
C SER A 353 -6.95 -38.07 24.33
N GLU A 354 -7.12 -39.33 23.93
CA GLU A 354 -8.16 -40.20 24.48
C GLU A 354 -7.78 -40.69 25.89
N ARG A 355 -8.73 -41.29 26.60
CA ARG A 355 -8.48 -41.84 27.94
C ARG A 355 -7.52 -43.02 27.82
N GLY A 356 -6.45 -43.03 28.61
CA GLY A 356 -5.42 -44.07 28.56
C GLY A 356 -4.20 -43.76 27.68
N GLY A 357 -4.22 -42.64 26.94
CA GLY A 357 -3.09 -42.17 26.11
C GLY A 357 -3.41 -42.07 24.63
#